data_AF-A0A0G1M9B1-F1
#
_entry.id   AF-A0A0G1M9B1-F1
#
_cell.length_a   1.000
_cell.length_b   1.000
_cell.length_c   1.000
_cell.angle_alpha   90.00
_cell.angle_beta   90.00
_cell.angle_gamma   90.00
#
_symmetry.space_group_name_H-M   'P 1'
#
loop_
_entity.id
_entity.type
_entity.pdbx_description
1 polymer ?
#
loop_
_entity_poly.entity_id
_entity_poly.type
_entity_poly.pdbx_seq_one_letter_code
_entity_poly.pdbx_strand_id
1 'polypeptide(L)'
;MNFTTFNLIEGVFWIALGTICATILFTAETRYKKLASASAAVFILFGLSDFVEIAVQDSFLDSLSWLLLWKIAGVVGIIAVIIGYIKLRITH
;
A
#
# COMPACT_ATOMS: atom_id res chain seq x y z
N MET A 1 -12.48 13.20 -13.92
CA MET A 1 -11.18 12.56 -14.23
C MET A 1 -11.48 11.19 -14.82
N ASN A 2 -10.74 10.72 -15.83
CA ASN A 2 -10.97 9.39 -16.41
C ASN A 2 -10.30 8.29 -15.56
N PHE A 3 -10.73 7.04 -15.75
CA PHE A 3 -10.24 5.86 -15.01
C PHE A 3 -8.71 5.74 -15.02
N THR A 4 -8.09 5.89 -16.19
CA THR A 4 -6.64 5.78 -16.35
C THR A 4 -5.87 6.85 -15.58
N THR A 5 -6.30 8.11 -15.65
CA THR A 5 -5.64 9.21 -14.93
C THR A 5 -5.82 9.07 -13.43
N PHE A 6 -6.99 8.62 -12.96
CA PHE A 6 -7.23 8.34 -11.54
C PHE A 6 -6.25 7.29 -11.01
N ASN A 7 -6.24 6.10 -11.61
CA ASN A 7 -5.38 4.99 -11.17
C ASN A 7 -3.89 5.28 -11.35
N LEU A 8 -3.50 6.10 -12.33
CA LEU A 8 -2.11 6.50 -12.50
C LEU A 8 -1.65 7.36 -11.33
N ILE A 9 -2.48 8.34 -10.93
CA ILE A 9 -2.17 9.21 -9.80
C ILE A 9 -2.15 8.41 -8.50
N GLU A 10 -3.13 7.53 -8.26
CA GLU A 10 -3.14 6.66 -7.08
C GLU A 10 -1.92 5.73 -7.05
N GLY A 11 -1.62 5.05 -8.15
CA GLY A 11 -0.48 4.14 -8.23
C GLY A 11 0.85 4.83 -7.93
N VAL A 12 1.07 6.02 -8.51
CA VAL A 12 2.26 6.83 -8.23
C VAL A 12 2.30 7.27 -6.77
N PHE A 13 1.18 7.71 -6.22
CA PHE A 13 1.08 8.12 -4.82
C PHE A 13 1.46 6.99 -3.85
N TRP A 14 0.90 5.79 -4.05
CA TRP A 14 1.19 4.64 -3.20
C TRP A 14 2.64 4.15 -3.35
N ILE A 15 3.18 4.10 -4.57
CA ILE A 15 4.59 3.76 -4.77
C ILE A 15 5.51 4.80 -4.10
N ALA A 16 5.18 6.09 -4.18
CA ALA A 16 5.96 7.14 -3.52
C ALA A 16 5.97 6.95 -1.99
N LEU A 17 4.80 6.71 -1.37
CA LEU A 17 4.73 6.39 0.05
C LEU A 17 5.54 5.16 0.43
N GLY A 18 5.41 4.09 -0.36
CA GLY A 18 6.17 2.86 -0.13
C GLY A 18 7.67 3.06 -0.25
N THR A 19 8.11 3.87 -1.20
CA THR A 19 9.52 4.26 -1.37
C THR A 19 10.01 5.09 -0.18
N ILE A 20 9.22 6.03 0.32
CA ILE A 20 9.56 6.80 1.53
C ILE A 20 9.68 5.87 2.75
N CYS A 21 8.77 4.92 2.93
CA CYS A 21 8.89 3.93 4.00
C CYS A 21 10.15 3.07 3.83
N ALA A 22 10.51 2.71 2.59
CA ALA A 22 11.72 1.95 2.30
C ALA A 22 12.99 2.75 2.61
N THR A 23 13.02 4.06 2.34
CA THR A 23 14.19 4.90 2.68
C THR A 23 14.33 5.07 4.19
N ILE A 24 13.22 5.16 4.93
CA ILE A 24 13.23 5.22 6.40
C ILE A 24 13.84 3.96 7.03
N LEU A 25 13.83 2.80 6.36
CA LEU A 25 14.48 1.58 6.89
C LEU A 25 15.97 1.76 7.19
N PHE A 26 16.65 2.63 6.43
CA PHE A 26 18.09 2.88 6.61
C PHE A 26 18.38 3.71 7.86
N THR A 27 17.41 4.48 8.35
CA THR A 27 17.58 5.40 9.49
C THR A 27 16.74 5.01 10.71
N ALA A 28 15.74 4.15 10.55
CA ALA A 28 14.83 3.74 11.62
C ALA A 28 15.52 2.89 12.69
N GLU A 29 15.15 3.12 13.95
CA GLU A 29 15.49 2.23 15.06
C GLU A 29 14.98 0.80 14.79
N THR A 30 15.73 -0.20 15.25
CA THR A 30 15.45 -1.63 14.99
C THR A 30 14.02 -2.05 15.30
N ARG A 31 13.38 -1.45 16.31
CA ARG A 31 11.98 -1.71 16.69
C ARG A 31 10.96 -1.31 15.61
N TYR A 32 11.23 -0.23 14.87
CA TYR A 32 10.33 0.25 13.82
C TYR A 32 10.68 -0.32 12.43
N LYS A 33 11.85 -0.96 12.26
CA LYS A 33 12.26 -1.51 10.95
C LYS A 33 11.25 -2.50 10.37
N LYS A 34 10.74 -3.44 11.18
CA LYS A 34 9.72 -4.39 10.73
C LYS A 34 8.44 -3.70 10.27
N LEU A 35 8.04 -2.66 11.00
CA LEU A 35 6.86 -1.88 10.68
C LEU A 35 7.07 -1.11 9.37
N ALA A 36 8.19 -0.39 9.26
CA ALA A 36 8.55 0.37 8.06
C ALA A 36 8.67 -0.53 6.82
N SER A 37 9.23 -1.74 6.95
CA SER A 37 9.30 -2.70 5.83
C SER A 37 7.92 -3.21 5.43
N ALA A 38 7.05 -3.47 6.40
CA ALA A 38 5.68 -3.90 6.12
C ALA A 38 4.88 -2.76 5.46
N SER A 39 5.00 -1.52 5.94
CA SER A 39 4.40 -0.34 5.31
C SER A 39 4.88 -0.17 3.86
N ALA A 40 6.20 -0.26 3.64
CA ALA A 40 6.79 -0.15 2.32
C ALA A 40 6.21 -1.19 1.35
N ALA A 41 6.20 -2.45 1.77
CA ALA A 41 5.66 -3.55 0.96
C ALA A 41 4.18 -3.36 0.65
N VAL A 42 3.35 -3.02 1.65
CA VAL A 42 1.91 -2.82 1.47
C VAL A 42 1.63 -1.68 0.51
N PHE A 43 2.28 -0.52 0.67
CA PHE A 43 2.06 0.62 -0.22
C PHE A 43 2.54 0.36 -1.65
N ILE A 44 3.70 -0.27 -1.83
CA ILE A 44 4.18 -0.64 -3.18
C ILE A 44 3.19 -1.61 -3.84
N LEU A 45 2.77 -2.66 -3.13
CA LEU A 45 1.82 -3.64 -3.67
C LEU A 45 0.45 -3.02 -3.96
N PHE A 46 0.00 -2.06 -3.14
CA PHE A 46 -1.23 -1.31 -3.40
C PHE A 46 -1.10 -0.50 -4.68
N GLY A 47 -0.03 0.28 -4.83
CA GLY A 47 0.19 1.09 -6.02
C GLY A 47 0.33 0.24 -7.29
N LEU A 48 0.99 -0.92 -7.20
CA LEU A 48 1.05 -1.88 -8.30
C LEU A 48 -0.33 -2.37 -8.73
N SER A 49 -1.28 -2.55 -7.80
CA SER A 49 -2.64 -2.93 -8.16
C SER A 49 -3.33 -1.89 -9.06
N ASP A 50 -3.06 -0.60 -8.86
CA ASP A 50 -3.62 0.48 -9.68
C ASP A 50 -3.04 0.49 -11.10
N PHE A 51 -1.72 0.22 -11.25
CA PHE A 51 -1.11 0.07 -12.57
C PHE A 51 -1.64 -1.15 -13.31
N VAL A 52 -1.91 -2.24 -12.58
CA VAL A 52 -2.50 -3.44 -13.16
C VAL A 52 -3.93 -3.17 -13.62
N GLU A 53 -4.75 -2.45 -12.85
CA GLU A 53 -6.09 -2.01 -13.26
C GLU A 53 -6.07 -1.21 -14.57
N ILE A 54 -5.09 -0.32 -14.74
CA ILE A 54 -4.87 0.37 -16.01
C ILE A 54 -4.54 -0.63 -17.13
N ALA A 55 -3.65 -1.59 -16.88
CA ALA A 55 -3.19 -2.53 -17.89
C ALA A 55 -4.29 -3.48 -18.36
N VAL A 56 -5.14 -3.95 -17.45
CA VAL A 56 -6.23 -4.88 -17.78
C VAL A 56 -7.53 -4.18 -18.18
N GLN A 57 -7.59 -2.84 -18.07
CA GLN A 57 -8.80 -2.03 -18.32
C GLN A 57 -10.02 -2.53 -17.51
N ASP A 58 -9.74 -3.15 -16.37
CA ASP A 58 -10.73 -3.76 -15.50
C ASP A 58 -10.95 -2.83 -14.32
N SER A 59 -12.20 -2.47 -14.07
CA SER A 59 -12.54 -1.73 -12.86
C SER A 59 -12.88 -2.73 -11.76
N PHE A 60 -12.39 -2.49 -10.55
CA PHE A 60 -12.75 -3.29 -9.37
C PHE A 60 -14.27 -3.33 -9.07
N LEU A 61 -15.08 -2.54 -9.78
CA LEU A 61 -16.54 -2.49 -9.67
C LEU A 61 -17.27 -3.48 -10.59
N ASP A 62 -16.63 -3.95 -11.65
CA ASP A 62 -17.34 -4.70 -12.71
C ASP A 62 -17.49 -6.20 -12.43
N SER A 63 -16.75 -6.75 -11.45
CA SER A 63 -16.98 -8.09 -10.91
C SER A 63 -16.21 -8.27 -9.59
N LEU A 64 -16.45 -9.38 -8.88
CA LEU A 64 -15.63 -9.82 -7.74
C LEU A 64 -14.23 -10.28 -8.24
N SER A 65 -13.54 -9.39 -8.96
CA SER A 65 -12.30 -9.66 -9.63
C SER A 65 -11.20 -9.88 -8.60
N TRP A 66 -10.20 -10.66 -8.98
CA TRP A 66 -9.02 -10.91 -8.16
C TRP A 66 -8.29 -9.60 -7.78
N LEU A 67 -8.49 -8.51 -8.55
CA LEU A 67 -7.98 -7.16 -8.25
C LEU A 67 -8.69 -6.54 -7.04
N LEU A 68 -10.00 -6.72 -6.91
CA LEU A 68 -10.72 -6.27 -5.72
C LEU A 68 -10.20 -6.99 -4.46
N LEU A 69 -9.96 -8.30 -4.54
CA LEU A 69 -9.36 -9.06 -3.44
C LEU A 69 -7.96 -8.56 -3.08
N TRP A 70 -7.16 -8.19 -4.10
CA TRP A 70 -5.86 -7.57 -3.87
C TRP A 70 -5.99 -6.22 -3.15
N LYS A 71 -6.86 -5.32 -3.61
CA LYS A 71 -7.08 -4.03 -2.93
C LYS A 71 -7.56 -4.21 -1.49
N ILE A 72 -8.49 -5.14 -1.25
CA ILE A 72 -8.95 -5.48 0.11
C ILE A 72 -7.77 -5.95 0.96
N ALA A 73 -6.93 -6.87 0.46
CA ALA A 73 -5.74 -7.32 1.18
C ALA A 73 -4.77 -6.17 1.47
N GLY A 74 -4.63 -5.22 0.54
CA GLY A 74 -3.87 -4.00 0.71
C GLY A 74 -4.41 -3.13 1.86
N VAL A 75 -5.71 -2.85 1.88
CA VAL A 75 -6.37 -2.08 2.97
C VAL A 75 -6.19 -2.77 4.32
N VAL A 76 -6.38 -4.08 4.38
CA VAL A 76 -6.15 -4.89 5.59
C VAL A 76 -4.70 -4.78 6.04
N GLY A 77 -3.74 -4.82 5.12
CA GLY A 77 -2.33 -4.61 5.39
C GLY A 77 -2.04 -3.23 6.00
N ILE A 78 -2.64 -2.17 5.47
CA ILE A 78 -2.50 -0.80 6.02
C ILE A 78 -3.03 -0.75 7.46
N ILE A 79 -4.21 -1.31 7.70
CA ILE A 79 -4.81 -1.37 9.04
C ILE A 79 -3.89 -2.15 10.00
N ALA A 80 -3.34 -3.29 9.58
CA ALA A 80 -2.44 -4.09 10.40
C ALA A 80 -1.16 -3.33 10.78
N VAL A 81 -0.60 -2.56 9.84
CA VAL A 81 0.53 -1.66 10.08
C VAL A 81 0.16 -0.57 11.09
N ILE A 82 -1.00 0.08 10.95
CA ILE A 82 -1.46 1.10 11.90
C ILE A 82 -1.62 0.51 13.32
N ILE A 83 -2.25 -0.64 13.44
CA ILE A 83 -2.40 -1.36 14.71
C ILE A 83 -1.02 -1.69 15.30
N GLY A 84 -0.09 -2.17 14.47
CA GLY A 84 1.28 -2.47 14.89
C GLY A 84 2.01 -1.23 15.42
N TYR A 85 1.85 -0.08 14.77
CA TYR A 85 2.41 1.18 15.21
C TYR A 85 1.84 1.62 16.58
N ILE A 86 0.51 1.60 16.71
CA ILE A 86 -0.17 1.98 17.96
C ILE A 86 0.29 1.08 19.10
N LYS A 87 0.36 -0.24 18.89
CA LYS A 87 0.88 -1.19 19.89
C LYS A 87 2.31 -0.83 20.32
N LEU A 88 3.21 -0.58 19.37
CA LEU A 88 4.59 -0.18 19.67
C LEU A 88 4.69 1.12 20.48
N ARG A 89 3.74 2.05 20.31
CA ARG A 89 3.67 3.34 21.01
C ARG A 89 2.97 3.30 22.37
N ILE A 90 2.15 2.28 22.63
CA ILE A 90 1.49 2.11 23.94
C ILE A 90 2.38 1.30 24.88
N THR A 91 3.14 0.35 24.34
CA THR A 91 4.04 -0.51 25.14
C THR A 91 5.32 0.21 25.60
N HIS A 92 5.63 1.38 25.03
CA HIS A 92 6.84 2.17 25.32
C HIS A 92 6.55 3.67 25.32
#